data_AF-A0A372M6Z7-F1
#
_entry.id   AF-A0A372M6Z7-F1
#
_cell.length_a   1.000
_cell.length_b   1.000
_cell.length_c   1.000
_cell.angle_alpha   90.00
_cell.angle_beta   90.00
_cell.angle_gamma   90.00
#
_symmetry.space_group_name_H-M   'P 1'
#
loop_
_entity.id
_entity.type
_entity.pdbx_description
1 polymer ?
#
loop_
_entity_poly.entity_id
_entity_poly.type
_entity_poly.pdbx_seq_one_letter_code
_entity_poly.pdbx_strand_id
1 'polypeptide(L)'
;MPCMQGAGCHRSDLTEDQRLPAAELHATVVFTQSCSSVAIGTNAYPNHIALGLGLLEGTAVAVLGALGLHVVQRSAQTELEAALAEGEPLGRIASRMARRAYPINGWMNRFGLLGDPGVVLNWPSTTSTQKGPATDTHVNEVAMRALAELNNAVLPRLERLSWLEPGIDVAEIENLRARSRTLAVDLQDPKLPAAMHALEADFAAFQLRTAAQIANSIYVRGWDYGGPSLNGMREVAQRPASCPNCGRDRAAVITLCHLVRSDLEIQTLQCRRCGDVWWTSETGARTITLDGPVDTDAVGGTIAPLTREIRNDSGTVLRGGVGFAFNMRKFLGLPPEISAPVRVAPFSVGSFTADVNLVDYEPRPDVHTGVFVAVVNGHYLASSCMMRLKPSVA
;
A
#
# COMPACT_ATOMS: atom_id res chain seq x y z
N MET A 1 5.29 -14.95 13.32
CA MET A 1 6.39 -15.63 12.60
C MET A 1 5.86 -16.95 12.04
N PRO A 2 5.29 -16.97 10.82
CA PRO A 2 4.68 -18.17 10.24
C PRO A 2 5.68 -19.34 10.08
N CYS A 3 6.98 -19.04 9.97
CA CYS A 3 8.06 -20.04 9.92
C CYS A 3 8.16 -20.92 11.18
N MET A 4 7.71 -20.43 12.34
CA MET A 4 7.73 -21.18 13.62
C MET A 4 6.38 -21.82 13.98
N GLN A 5 5.33 -21.59 13.20
CA GLN A 5 3.96 -22.06 13.49
C GLN A 5 3.45 -23.07 12.44
N GLY A 6 4.34 -23.73 11.71
CA GLY A 6 3.99 -24.87 10.83
C GLY A 6 3.28 -24.52 9.52
N ALA A 7 2.94 -23.25 9.28
CA ALA A 7 2.26 -22.81 8.06
C ALA A 7 3.25 -22.42 6.92
N GLY A 8 4.24 -23.29 6.64
CA GLY A 8 4.94 -23.25 5.34
C GLY A 8 6.46 -23.12 5.30
N CYS A 9 7.21 -23.24 6.42
CA CYS A 9 8.69 -23.28 6.35
C CYS A 9 9.35 -24.29 7.30
N HIS A 10 8.86 -24.44 8.53
CA HIS A 10 9.21 -25.59 9.36
C HIS A 10 8.37 -26.80 8.92
N ARG A 11 9.01 -27.75 8.24
CA ARG A 11 8.40 -28.99 7.78
C ARG A 11 8.48 -30.04 8.89
N SER A 12 7.60 -29.92 9.88
CA SER A 12 7.45 -30.92 10.95
C SER A 12 6.98 -32.28 10.42
N ASP A 13 6.47 -32.31 9.19
CA ASP A 13 6.10 -33.50 8.44
C ASP A 13 7.30 -34.28 7.88
N LEU A 14 8.51 -33.68 7.86
CA LEU A 14 9.71 -34.37 7.41
C LEU A 14 10.43 -35.07 8.57
N THR A 15 10.70 -36.36 8.42
CA THR A 15 11.54 -37.15 9.32
C THR A 15 13.03 -36.86 9.09
N GLU A 16 13.92 -37.32 9.98
CA GLU A 16 15.36 -37.05 9.89
C GLU A 16 16.01 -37.66 8.65
N ASP A 17 15.60 -38.87 8.26
CA ASP A 17 16.03 -39.58 7.04
C ASP A 17 15.57 -38.89 5.74
N GLN A 18 14.60 -37.97 5.82
CA GLN A 18 14.14 -37.15 4.70
C GLN A 18 14.86 -35.81 4.60
N ARG A 19 15.82 -35.53 5.50
CA ARG A 19 16.61 -34.30 5.53
C ARG A 19 18.04 -34.61 5.13
N LEU A 20 18.63 -33.70 4.35
CA LEU A 20 20.04 -33.75 4.00
C LEU A 20 20.78 -32.68 4.80
N PRO A 21 21.79 -33.04 5.62
CA PRO A 21 22.66 -32.05 6.24
C PRO A 21 23.32 -31.18 5.17
N ALA A 22 23.38 -29.86 5.42
CA ALA A 22 23.91 -28.91 4.44
C ALA A 22 25.34 -29.25 4.00
N ALA A 23 26.19 -29.70 4.93
CA ALA A 23 27.58 -30.07 4.66
C ALA A 23 27.71 -31.32 3.76
N GLU A 24 26.67 -32.16 3.69
CA GLU A 24 26.66 -33.35 2.83
C GLU A 24 26.19 -33.04 1.40
N LEU A 25 25.76 -31.81 1.12
CA LEU A 25 25.38 -31.41 -0.23
C LEU A 25 26.64 -31.19 -1.09
N HIS A 26 26.87 -32.13 -2.01
CA HIS A 26 27.99 -32.06 -2.96
C HIS A 26 27.69 -31.13 -4.14
N ALA A 27 27.94 -29.84 -3.97
CA ALA A 27 27.82 -28.82 -5.02
C ALA A 27 28.99 -27.85 -4.98
N THR A 28 29.41 -27.31 -6.13
CA THR A 28 30.44 -26.25 -6.20
C THR A 28 29.86 -24.89 -5.84
N VAL A 29 28.66 -24.59 -6.33
CA VAL A 29 27.91 -23.37 -6.03
C VAL A 29 26.47 -23.73 -5.72
N VAL A 30 25.93 -23.15 -4.66
CA VAL A 30 24.55 -23.36 -4.25
C VAL A 30 23.78 -22.06 -4.36
N PHE A 31 22.65 -22.09 -5.07
CA PHE A 31 21.69 -21.00 -5.06
C PHE A 31 20.46 -21.42 -4.25
N THR A 32 20.08 -20.60 -3.27
CA THR A 32 18.98 -20.92 -2.37
C THR A 32 18.04 -19.73 -2.15
N GLN A 33 16.75 -19.97 -2.37
CA GLN A 33 15.68 -18.99 -2.14
C GLN A 33 14.98 -19.26 -0.81
N SER A 34 15.73 -19.13 0.28
CA SER A 34 15.22 -19.31 1.65
C SER A 34 15.62 -18.13 2.53
N CYS A 35 14.80 -17.85 3.55
CA CYS A 35 15.05 -16.75 4.47
C CYS A 35 16.42 -16.90 5.14
N SER A 36 17.23 -15.85 5.12
CA SER A 36 18.48 -15.71 5.88
C SER A 36 19.51 -16.80 5.56
N SER A 37 19.46 -17.37 4.36
CA SER A 37 20.39 -18.44 3.97
C SER A 37 21.84 -17.99 3.94
N VAL A 38 22.10 -16.69 3.78
CA VAL A 38 23.46 -16.11 3.72
C VAL A 38 23.68 -14.95 4.71
N ALA A 39 22.79 -14.72 5.69
CA ALA A 39 22.85 -13.56 6.58
C ALA A 39 23.70 -13.80 7.86
N ILE A 40 25.01 -14.02 7.70
CA ILE A 40 25.92 -14.28 8.84
C ILE A 40 25.89 -13.15 9.87
N GLY A 41 25.76 -13.50 11.15
CA GLY A 41 25.80 -12.54 12.27
C GLY A 41 24.50 -11.76 12.52
N THR A 42 23.54 -11.82 11.58
CA THR A 42 22.20 -11.23 11.72
C THR A 42 21.08 -12.26 11.50
N ASN A 43 21.43 -13.55 11.52
CA ASN A 43 20.47 -14.63 11.35
C ASN A 43 19.50 -14.68 12.53
N ALA A 44 18.24 -15.04 12.25
CA ALA A 44 17.27 -15.40 13.28
C ALA A 44 17.64 -16.70 14.03
N TYR A 45 18.62 -17.44 13.50
CA TYR A 45 19.10 -18.72 14.03
C TYR A 45 20.56 -18.58 14.48
N PRO A 46 21.00 -19.36 15.49
CA PRO A 46 22.40 -19.43 15.88
C PRO A 46 23.32 -19.72 14.68
N ASN A 47 24.53 -19.12 14.66
CA ASN A 47 25.45 -19.25 13.53
C ASN A 47 25.84 -20.70 13.20
N HIS A 48 25.85 -21.60 14.19
CA HIS A 48 26.12 -23.03 13.99
C HIS A 48 24.98 -23.79 13.28
N ILE A 49 23.85 -23.13 12.99
CA ILE A 49 22.70 -23.65 12.24
C ILE A 49 22.48 -22.83 10.95
N ALA A 50 23.42 -21.93 10.60
CA ALA A 50 23.28 -21.12 9.41
C ALA A 50 23.47 -21.99 8.14
N LEU A 51 22.41 -22.11 7.33
CA LEU A 51 22.41 -22.94 6.12
C LEU A 51 23.61 -22.65 5.22
N GLY A 52 23.89 -21.37 4.92
CA GLY A 52 25.01 -20.97 4.08
C GLY A 52 26.38 -21.34 4.64
N LEU A 53 26.56 -21.33 5.96
CA LEU A 53 27.82 -21.77 6.57
C LEU A 53 27.98 -23.29 6.48
N GLY A 54 26.92 -24.05 6.80
CA GLY A 54 26.96 -25.51 6.65
C GLY A 54 27.22 -25.98 5.22
N LEU A 55 26.71 -25.25 4.22
CA LEU A 55 27.02 -25.51 2.80
C LEU A 55 28.51 -25.27 2.49
N LEU A 56 29.12 -24.20 3.04
CA LEU A 56 30.55 -23.90 2.87
C LEU A 56 31.47 -24.84 3.66
N GLU A 57 31.00 -25.41 4.78
CA GLU A 57 31.71 -26.47 5.50
C GLU A 57 31.78 -27.78 4.71
N GLY A 58 30.82 -27.98 3.79
CA GLY A 58 30.81 -29.09 2.84
C GLY A 58 31.74 -28.85 1.65
N THR A 59 31.21 -29.04 0.43
CA THR A 59 32.00 -28.86 -0.80
C THR A 59 31.73 -27.55 -1.53
N ALA A 60 30.81 -26.71 -1.04
CA ALA A 60 30.47 -25.47 -1.72
C ALA A 60 31.62 -24.46 -1.61
N VAL A 61 32.02 -23.91 -2.75
CA VAL A 61 32.97 -22.79 -2.84
C VAL A 61 32.24 -21.45 -2.68
N ALA A 62 30.96 -21.42 -3.06
CA ALA A 62 30.12 -20.25 -2.89
C ALA A 62 28.63 -20.60 -2.71
N VAL A 63 27.92 -19.74 -1.98
CA VAL A 63 26.48 -19.82 -1.75
C VAL A 63 25.84 -18.47 -2.06
N LEU A 64 24.94 -18.44 -3.04
CA LEU A 64 24.05 -17.31 -3.29
C LEU A 64 22.72 -17.54 -2.58
N GLY A 65 22.26 -16.57 -1.81
CA GLY A 65 21.03 -16.72 -1.05
C GLY A 65 20.45 -15.41 -0.56
N ALA A 66 19.37 -15.46 0.23
CA ALA A 66 18.70 -14.26 0.71
C ALA A 66 19.30 -13.71 2.01
N LEU A 67 19.34 -12.39 2.12
CA LEU A 67 19.75 -11.62 3.28
C LEU A 67 18.52 -11.18 4.08
N GLY A 68 18.07 -12.02 5.03
CA GLY A 68 16.91 -11.73 5.89
C GLY A 68 15.65 -12.50 5.49
N LEU A 69 14.48 -11.87 5.52
CA LEU A 69 13.25 -12.49 5.02
C LEU A 69 13.33 -12.63 3.51
N HIS A 70 12.76 -13.69 2.93
CA HIS A 70 12.77 -13.93 1.48
C HIS A 70 11.40 -14.29 0.95
N VAL A 71 11.00 -13.69 -0.17
CA VAL A 71 9.87 -14.15 -0.98
C VAL A 71 10.42 -14.84 -2.22
N VAL A 72 10.01 -16.09 -2.46
CA VAL A 72 10.48 -16.88 -3.60
C VAL A 72 10.15 -16.17 -4.92
N GLN A 73 11.14 -16.07 -5.80
CA GLN A 73 11.06 -15.48 -7.13
C GLN A 73 11.55 -16.50 -8.16
N ARG A 74 10.63 -17.08 -8.94
CA ARG A 74 10.97 -18.05 -9.99
C ARG A 74 11.96 -17.45 -11.00
N SER A 75 11.74 -16.20 -11.40
CA SER A 75 12.63 -15.48 -12.32
C SER A 75 14.06 -15.29 -11.80
N ALA A 76 14.32 -15.40 -10.49
CA ALA A 76 15.68 -15.28 -9.96
C ALA A 76 16.57 -16.46 -10.37
N GLN A 77 16.01 -17.65 -10.58
CA GLN A 77 16.75 -18.79 -11.12
C GLN A 77 17.14 -18.53 -12.58
N THR A 78 16.20 -18.09 -13.41
CA THR A 78 16.46 -17.78 -14.82
C THR A 78 17.51 -16.67 -14.96
N GLU A 79 17.49 -15.66 -14.08
CA GLU A 79 18.50 -14.61 -14.04
C GLU A 79 19.90 -15.15 -13.71
N LEU A 80 19.98 -16.04 -12.70
CA LEU A 80 21.22 -16.71 -12.35
C LEU A 80 21.76 -17.52 -13.53
N GLU A 81 20.93 -18.34 -14.15
CA GLU A 81 21.30 -19.18 -15.30
C GLU A 81 21.77 -18.32 -16.49
N ALA A 82 21.09 -17.20 -16.78
CA ALA A 82 21.49 -16.27 -17.82
C ALA A 82 22.86 -15.64 -17.53
N ALA A 83 23.06 -15.12 -16.31
CA ALA A 83 24.33 -14.48 -15.94
C ALA A 83 25.51 -15.49 -15.88
N LEU A 84 25.24 -16.73 -15.49
CA LEU A 84 26.21 -17.83 -15.57
C LEU A 84 26.58 -18.16 -17.02
N ALA A 85 25.60 -18.18 -17.94
CA ALA A 85 25.85 -18.39 -19.36
C ALA A 85 26.62 -17.23 -20.02
N GLU A 86 26.49 -16.01 -19.49
CA GLU A 86 27.27 -14.82 -19.88
C GLU A 86 28.70 -14.84 -19.32
N GLY A 87 29.06 -15.80 -18.47
CA GLY A 87 30.38 -15.93 -17.86
C GLY A 87 30.66 -14.84 -16.81
N GLU A 88 29.62 -14.29 -16.18
CA GLU A 88 29.81 -13.29 -15.13
C GLU A 88 30.41 -13.90 -13.85
N PRO A 89 31.31 -13.19 -13.14
CA PRO A 89 31.74 -13.57 -11.80
C PRO A 89 30.59 -13.57 -10.79
N LEU A 90 30.56 -14.52 -9.85
CA LEU A 90 29.46 -14.67 -8.88
C LEU A 90 29.13 -13.39 -8.10
N GLY A 91 30.13 -12.57 -7.78
CA GLY A 91 29.91 -11.27 -7.12
C GLY A 91 29.09 -10.29 -7.97
N ARG A 92 29.28 -10.29 -9.29
CA ARG A 92 28.47 -9.48 -10.22
C ARG A 92 27.06 -10.03 -10.35
N ILE A 93 26.92 -11.35 -10.44
CA ILE A 93 25.61 -12.02 -10.46
C ILE A 93 24.80 -11.67 -9.21
N ALA A 94 25.38 -11.81 -8.02
CA ALA A 94 24.71 -11.47 -6.77
C ALA A 94 24.26 -9.98 -6.74
N SER A 95 25.13 -9.07 -7.20
CA SER A 95 24.81 -7.64 -7.32
C SER A 95 23.66 -7.38 -8.29
N ARG A 96 23.67 -8.04 -9.45
CA ARG A 96 22.63 -7.94 -10.49
C ARG A 96 21.27 -8.43 -9.97
N MET A 97 21.24 -9.59 -9.32
CA MET A 97 20.03 -10.13 -8.70
C MET A 97 19.49 -9.24 -7.58
N ALA A 98 20.38 -8.73 -6.70
CA ALA A 98 19.98 -7.84 -5.61
C ALA A 98 19.36 -6.53 -6.12
N ARG A 99 19.92 -5.90 -7.16
CA ARG A 99 19.37 -4.67 -7.75
C ARG A 99 17.99 -4.88 -8.35
N ARG A 100 17.79 -5.99 -9.05
CA ARG A 100 16.54 -6.31 -9.75
C ARG A 100 15.38 -6.49 -8.78
N ALA A 101 15.59 -7.22 -7.69
CA ALA A 101 14.50 -7.61 -6.80
C ALA A 101 14.20 -6.59 -5.69
N TYR A 102 15.13 -5.64 -5.46
CA TYR A 102 15.03 -4.60 -4.43
C TYR A 102 13.76 -3.74 -4.51
N PRO A 103 13.25 -3.30 -5.68
CA PRO A 103 12.09 -2.41 -5.71
C PRO A 103 10.79 -3.02 -5.18
N ILE A 104 10.57 -4.34 -5.31
CA ILE A 104 9.24 -4.95 -5.11
C ILE A 104 8.98 -5.35 -3.67
N ASN A 105 9.97 -5.89 -2.96
CA ASN A 105 9.84 -6.26 -1.55
C ASN A 105 10.96 -5.67 -0.68
N GLY A 106 11.72 -4.70 -1.19
CA GLY A 106 12.77 -4.01 -0.44
C GLY A 106 13.80 -4.98 0.14
N TRP A 107 13.81 -5.06 1.47
CA TRP A 107 14.72 -5.93 2.21
C TRP A 107 14.39 -7.41 2.07
N MET A 108 13.15 -7.76 1.71
CA MET A 108 12.71 -9.17 1.62
C MET A 108 13.11 -9.87 0.32
N ASN A 109 13.82 -9.20 -0.60
CA ASN A 109 14.39 -9.86 -1.78
C ASN A 109 15.88 -9.48 -1.98
N ARG A 110 16.61 -9.23 -0.90
CA ARG A 110 18.05 -8.97 -1.00
C ARG A 110 18.78 -10.29 -1.17
N PHE A 111 19.50 -10.45 -2.27
CA PHE A 111 20.44 -11.55 -2.45
C PHE A 111 21.84 -11.15 -1.98
N GLY A 112 22.52 -12.09 -1.31
CA GLY A 112 23.90 -12.00 -0.91
C GLY A 112 24.70 -13.19 -1.43
N LEU A 113 26.02 -13.11 -1.24
CA LEU A 113 26.98 -14.14 -1.60
C LEU A 113 27.86 -14.45 -0.39
N LEU A 114 28.01 -15.72 -0.07
CA LEU A 114 29.08 -16.24 0.78
C LEU A 114 30.07 -17.01 -0.09
N GLY A 115 31.37 -16.84 0.12
CA GLY A 115 32.43 -17.45 -0.70
C GLY A 115 33.17 -16.42 -1.57
N ASP A 116 33.87 -16.91 -2.59
CA ASP A 116 34.72 -16.07 -3.45
C ASP A 116 33.89 -15.36 -4.56
N PRO A 117 33.82 -14.01 -4.58
CA PRO A 117 33.09 -13.26 -5.60
C PRO A 117 33.73 -13.29 -6.99
N GLY A 118 35.00 -13.67 -7.09
CA GLY A 118 35.75 -13.77 -8.35
C GLY A 118 35.52 -15.08 -9.12
N VAL A 119 34.84 -16.06 -8.52
CA VAL A 119 34.55 -17.34 -9.17
C VAL A 119 33.72 -17.12 -10.43
N VAL A 120 34.19 -17.69 -11.53
CA VAL A 120 33.46 -17.79 -12.80
C VAL A 120 33.22 -19.28 -13.05
N LEU A 121 31.96 -19.67 -13.21
CA LEU A 121 31.62 -21.06 -13.47
C LEU A 121 31.61 -21.34 -14.97
N ASN A 122 32.16 -22.48 -15.35
CA ASN A 122 32.00 -23.00 -16.70
C ASN A 122 30.58 -23.56 -16.85
N TRP A 123 29.65 -22.70 -17.26
CA TRP A 123 28.26 -23.10 -17.49
C TRP A 123 28.17 -23.91 -18.79
N PRO A 124 27.63 -25.15 -18.76
CA PRO A 124 27.59 -26.02 -19.93
C PRO A 124 26.79 -25.35 -21.06
N SER A 125 27.50 -24.97 -22.12
CA SER A 125 26.92 -24.34 -23.32
C SER A 125 26.04 -25.30 -24.14
N THR A 126 25.98 -26.57 -23.76
CA THR A 126 25.39 -27.68 -24.54
C THR A 126 23.88 -27.78 -24.43
N THR A 127 23.23 -27.09 -23.49
CA THR A 127 21.80 -26.86 -23.58
C THR A 127 21.59 -25.67 -24.51
N SER A 128 21.66 -25.93 -25.81
CA SER A 128 20.97 -25.15 -26.83
C SER A 128 19.46 -25.22 -26.55
N THR A 129 19.01 -24.67 -25.43
CA THR A 129 17.75 -23.94 -25.43
C THR A 129 17.93 -22.99 -26.60
N GLN A 130 17.16 -23.22 -27.67
CA GLN A 130 17.15 -22.35 -28.83
C GLN A 130 17.34 -20.92 -28.31
N LYS A 131 18.35 -20.22 -28.83
CA LYS A 131 18.25 -18.76 -28.96
C LYS A 131 16.96 -18.53 -29.77
N GLY A 132 15.80 -18.67 -29.14
CA GLY A 132 14.64 -17.90 -29.52
C GLY A 132 15.16 -16.48 -29.64
N PRO A 133 14.78 -15.76 -30.71
CA PRO A 133 15.30 -14.42 -31.00
C PRO A 133 15.35 -13.71 -29.67
N ALA A 134 16.53 -13.24 -29.24
CA ALA A 134 16.75 -12.66 -27.92
C ALA A 134 15.56 -11.75 -27.64
N THR A 135 14.54 -12.30 -26.99
CA THR A 135 13.27 -11.62 -26.83
C THR A 135 13.70 -10.67 -25.78
N ASP A 136 13.90 -9.45 -26.24
CA ASP A 136 14.35 -8.30 -25.49
C ASP A 136 13.54 -8.34 -24.21
N THR A 137 14.09 -9.02 -23.21
CA THR A 137 13.41 -9.35 -21.96
C THR A 137 13.65 -8.13 -21.13
N HIS A 138 13.25 -7.00 -21.72
CA HIS A 138 13.06 -5.74 -21.07
C HIS A 138 12.03 -6.04 -20.02
N VAL A 139 12.57 -6.38 -18.85
CA VAL A 139 11.92 -6.31 -17.57
C VAL A 139 10.99 -5.11 -17.65
N ASN A 140 9.69 -5.36 -17.56
CA ASN A 140 8.73 -4.27 -17.73
C ASN A 140 8.84 -3.39 -16.48
N GLU A 141 9.76 -2.43 -16.53
CA GLU A 141 10.11 -1.57 -15.40
C GLU A 141 8.90 -0.79 -14.89
N VAL A 142 7.97 -0.46 -15.79
CA VAL A 142 6.70 0.20 -15.46
C VAL A 142 5.83 -0.72 -14.61
N ALA A 143 5.61 -1.97 -15.04
CA ALA A 143 4.83 -2.95 -14.28
C ALA A 143 5.49 -3.29 -12.95
N MET A 144 6.83 -3.42 -12.90
CA MET A 144 7.56 -3.66 -11.66
C MET A 144 7.47 -2.48 -10.69
N ARG A 145 7.57 -1.24 -11.18
CA ARG A 145 7.41 -0.03 -10.36
C ARG A 145 5.98 0.08 -9.83
N ALA A 146 4.98 -0.26 -10.63
CA ALA A 146 3.58 -0.30 -10.20
C ALA A 146 3.36 -1.37 -9.12
N LEU A 147 3.89 -2.59 -9.32
CA LEU A 147 3.81 -3.66 -8.34
C LEU A 147 4.51 -3.29 -7.02
N ALA A 148 5.68 -2.64 -7.11
CA ALA A 148 6.41 -2.11 -5.98
C ALA A 148 5.60 -1.06 -5.20
N GLU A 149 4.98 -0.10 -5.90
CA GLU A 149 4.12 0.92 -5.29
C GLU A 149 2.93 0.27 -4.58
N LEU A 150 2.26 -0.70 -5.20
CA LEU A 150 1.14 -1.39 -4.56
C LEU A 150 1.58 -2.19 -3.32
N ASN A 151 2.69 -2.93 -3.40
CA ASN A 151 3.16 -3.77 -2.29
C ASN A 151 3.77 -3.00 -1.12
N ASN A 152 4.57 -1.97 -1.41
CA ASN A 152 5.38 -1.31 -0.39
C ASN A 152 4.74 -0.02 0.14
N ALA A 153 3.88 0.61 -0.66
CA ALA A 153 3.19 1.82 -0.26
C ALA A 153 1.70 1.52 0.00
N VAL A 154 0.92 1.28 -1.06
CA VAL A 154 -0.55 1.27 -0.99
C VAL A 154 -1.10 0.22 -0.04
N LEU A 155 -0.70 -1.05 -0.21
CA LEU A 155 -1.21 -2.17 0.57
C LEU A 155 -0.97 -1.94 2.08
N PRO A 156 0.26 -1.66 2.58
CA PRO A 156 0.49 -1.32 3.97
C PRO A 156 -0.34 -0.14 4.50
N ARG A 157 -0.69 0.86 3.67
CA ARG A 157 -1.60 1.94 4.09
C ARG A 157 -3.03 1.41 4.27
N LEU A 158 -3.51 0.56 3.36
CA LEU A 158 -4.84 -0.07 3.48
C LEU A 158 -4.97 -0.95 4.72
N GLU A 159 -3.93 -1.72 5.07
CA GLU A 159 -3.98 -2.56 6.28
C GLU A 159 -4.06 -1.70 7.55
N ARG A 160 -3.33 -0.58 7.58
CA ARG A 160 -3.40 0.38 8.68
C ARG A 160 -4.79 1.01 8.76
N LEU A 161 -5.46 1.23 7.63
CA LEU A 161 -6.78 1.84 7.61
C LEU A 161 -7.81 1.00 8.38
N SER A 162 -7.66 -0.33 8.45
CA SER A 162 -8.54 -1.20 9.24
C SER A 162 -8.53 -0.88 10.75
N TRP A 163 -7.48 -0.21 11.25
CA TRP A 163 -7.41 0.30 12.63
C TRP A 163 -8.16 1.62 12.81
N LEU A 164 -8.38 2.38 11.73
CA LEU A 164 -9.14 3.63 11.75
C LEU A 164 -10.62 3.40 11.50
N GLU A 165 -10.94 2.49 10.59
CA GLU A 165 -12.29 2.25 10.11
C GLU A 165 -12.62 0.76 10.28
N PRO A 166 -13.26 0.35 11.39
CA PRO A 166 -13.54 -1.06 11.71
C PRO A 166 -14.42 -1.79 10.67
N GLY A 167 -15.04 -1.06 9.74
CA GLY A 167 -15.87 -1.62 8.67
C GLY A 167 -15.09 -2.13 7.45
N ILE A 168 -13.77 -2.00 7.43
CA ILE A 168 -12.94 -2.39 6.29
C ILE A 168 -12.81 -3.91 6.20
N ASP A 169 -13.00 -4.45 4.98
CA ASP A 169 -12.87 -5.86 4.69
C ASP A 169 -11.40 -6.31 4.69
N VAL A 170 -10.95 -6.83 5.83
CA VAL A 170 -9.60 -7.36 6.02
C VAL A 170 -9.34 -8.59 5.13
N ALA A 171 -10.36 -9.42 4.87
CA ALA A 171 -10.20 -10.60 4.04
C ALA A 171 -9.93 -10.22 2.58
N GLU A 172 -10.57 -9.16 2.10
CA GLU A 172 -10.28 -8.62 0.77
C GLU A 172 -8.86 -8.01 0.67
N ILE A 173 -8.39 -7.32 1.71
CA ILE A 173 -6.99 -6.83 1.77
C ILE A 173 -6.00 -8.02 1.67
N GLU A 174 -6.25 -9.10 2.41
CA GLU A 174 -5.42 -10.31 2.33
C GLU A 174 -5.48 -10.98 0.94
N ASN A 175 -6.63 -10.95 0.27
CA ASN A 175 -6.74 -11.41 -1.11
C ASN A 175 -5.91 -10.54 -2.09
N LEU A 176 -5.98 -9.21 -1.96
CA LEU A 176 -5.15 -8.28 -2.75
C LEU A 176 -3.65 -8.54 -2.50
N ARG A 177 -3.25 -8.75 -1.25
CA ARG A 177 -1.90 -9.14 -0.85
C ARG A 177 -1.47 -10.46 -1.50
N ALA A 178 -2.31 -11.49 -1.44
CA ALA A 178 -2.02 -12.80 -2.02
C ALA A 178 -1.83 -12.69 -3.54
N ARG A 179 -2.71 -11.97 -4.23
CA ARG A 179 -2.59 -11.74 -5.69
C ARG A 179 -1.34 -10.97 -6.06
N SER A 180 -1.01 -9.92 -5.30
CA SER A 180 0.20 -9.15 -5.50
C SER A 180 1.46 -10.00 -5.32
N ARG A 181 1.49 -10.88 -4.30
CA ARG A 181 2.56 -11.86 -4.11
C ARG A 181 2.66 -12.85 -5.28
N THR A 182 1.54 -13.34 -5.80
CA THR A 182 1.52 -14.23 -6.97
C THR A 182 2.18 -13.57 -8.18
N LEU A 183 1.87 -12.28 -8.45
CA LEU A 183 2.53 -11.55 -9.55
C LEU A 183 4.02 -11.31 -9.30
N ALA A 184 4.43 -11.20 -8.03
CA ALA A 184 5.84 -11.02 -7.66
C ALA A 184 6.70 -12.29 -7.83
N VAL A 185 6.09 -13.47 -8.04
CA VAL A 185 6.81 -14.74 -8.23
C VAL A 185 7.58 -14.75 -9.55
N ASP A 186 6.99 -14.26 -10.63
CA ASP A 186 7.60 -14.30 -11.96
C ASP A 186 7.55 -12.93 -12.65
N LEU A 187 8.61 -12.15 -12.43
CA LEU A 187 8.73 -10.80 -12.97
C LEU A 187 9.05 -10.77 -14.48
N GLN A 188 9.28 -11.93 -15.10
CA GLN A 188 9.50 -12.05 -16.55
C GLN A 188 8.26 -12.55 -17.29
N ASP A 189 7.15 -12.81 -16.60
CA ASP A 189 5.92 -13.24 -17.25
C ASP A 189 5.49 -12.17 -18.28
N PRO A 190 5.38 -12.50 -19.58
CA PRO A 190 4.93 -11.53 -20.58
C PRO A 190 3.51 -11.00 -20.33
N LYS A 191 2.71 -11.71 -19.51
CA LYS A 191 1.38 -11.28 -19.08
C LYS A 191 1.39 -10.35 -17.86
N LEU A 192 2.54 -10.14 -17.22
CA LEU A 192 2.67 -9.28 -16.04
C LEU A 192 2.04 -7.90 -16.25
N PRO A 193 2.24 -7.17 -17.37
CA PRO A 193 1.66 -5.83 -17.53
C PRO A 193 0.13 -5.83 -17.51
N ALA A 194 -0.50 -6.81 -18.18
CA ALA A 194 -1.96 -6.94 -18.20
C ALA A 194 -2.50 -7.36 -16.82
N ALA A 195 -1.84 -8.32 -16.16
CA ALA A 195 -2.19 -8.75 -14.81
C ALA A 195 -2.02 -7.62 -13.78
N MET A 196 -0.99 -6.79 -13.96
CA MET A 196 -0.74 -5.61 -13.14
C MET A 196 -1.83 -4.55 -13.33
N HIS A 197 -2.25 -4.29 -14.56
CA HIS A 197 -3.36 -3.37 -14.82
C HIS A 197 -4.66 -3.84 -14.17
N ALA A 198 -4.96 -5.15 -14.25
CA ALA A 198 -6.11 -5.74 -13.55
C ALA A 198 -6.00 -5.56 -12.03
N LEU A 199 -4.82 -5.84 -11.44
CA LEU A 199 -4.61 -5.67 -10.01
C LEU A 199 -4.73 -4.20 -9.58
N GLU A 200 -4.21 -3.23 -10.35
CA GLU A 200 -4.42 -1.80 -10.08
C GLU A 200 -5.92 -1.43 -10.09
N ALA A 201 -6.69 -1.98 -11.02
CA ALA A 201 -8.13 -1.76 -11.09
C ALA A 201 -8.85 -2.34 -9.86
N ASP A 202 -8.43 -3.49 -9.37
CA ASP A 202 -9.01 -4.11 -8.16
C ASP A 202 -8.69 -3.32 -6.89
N PHE A 203 -7.46 -2.80 -6.75
CA PHE A 203 -7.11 -1.87 -5.68
C PHE A 203 -7.96 -0.59 -5.75
N ALA A 204 -8.20 -0.05 -6.95
CA ALA A 204 -9.06 1.13 -7.12
C ALA A 204 -10.52 0.83 -6.75
N ALA A 205 -11.04 -0.32 -7.17
CA ALA A 205 -12.40 -0.76 -6.89
C ALA A 205 -12.62 -1.03 -5.39
N PHE A 206 -11.65 -1.65 -4.71
CA PHE A 206 -11.67 -1.83 -3.26
C PHE A 206 -11.80 -0.50 -2.53
N GLN A 207 -10.90 0.45 -2.84
CA GLN A 207 -10.90 1.77 -2.20
C GLN A 207 -12.18 2.56 -2.49
N LEU A 208 -12.78 2.41 -3.68
CA LEU A 208 -14.10 2.97 -3.98
C LEU A 208 -15.18 2.40 -3.06
N ARG A 209 -15.24 1.08 -2.91
CA ARG A 209 -16.21 0.45 -2.00
C ARG A 209 -15.97 0.87 -0.56
N THR A 210 -14.72 0.98 -0.13
CA THR A 210 -14.38 1.49 1.22
C THR A 210 -14.85 2.93 1.41
N ALA A 211 -14.60 3.83 0.44
CA ALA A 211 -15.08 5.21 0.53
C ALA A 211 -16.62 5.29 0.58
N ALA A 212 -17.31 4.46 -0.22
CA ALA A 212 -18.76 4.36 -0.19
C ALA A 212 -19.29 3.83 1.15
N GLN A 213 -18.65 2.82 1.73
CA GLN A 213 -19.00 2.27 3.05
C GLN A 213 -18.81 3.30 4.16
N ILE A 214 -17.70 4.06 4.14
CA ILE A 214 -17.46 5.14 5.11
C ILE A 214 -18.52 6.23 4.96
N ALA A 215 -18.82 6.67 3.74
CA ALA A 215 -19.87 7.66 3.49
C ALA A 215 -21.24 7.18 3.99
N ASN A 216 -21.62 5.93 3.72
CA ASN A 216 -22.84 5.34 4.25
C ASN A 216 -22.84 5.28 5.79
N SER A 217 -21.72 4.90 6.41
CA SER A 217 -21.58 4.92 7.88
C SER A 217 -21.82 6.31 8.45
N ILE A 218 -21.25 7.35 7.83
CA ILE A 218 -21.47 8.76 8.21
C ILE A 218 -22.95 9.13 8.07
N TYR A 219 -23.59 8.71 6.98
CA TYR A 219 -25.01 8.98 6.73
C TYR A 219 -25.92 8.33 7.79
N VAL A 220 -25.65 7.08 8.17
CA VAL A 220 -26.49 6.29 9.08
C VAL A 220 -26.20 6.58 10.55
N ARG A 221 -24.92 6.61 10.94
CA ARG A 221 -24.47 6.65 12.34
C ARG A 221 -23.93 8.02 12.75
N GLY A 222 -23.69 8.90 11.77
CA GLY A 222 -22.96 10.12 11.99
C GLY A 222 -21.47 9.98 11.77
N TRP A 223 -20.86 11.13 11.57
CA TRP A 223 -19.44 11.32 11.62
C TRP A 223 -19.07 11.77 13.02
N ASP A 224 -18.45 10.86 13.75
CA ASP A 224 -17.65 11.17 14.93
C ASP A 224 -16.20 11.09 14.49
N TYR A 225 -15.49 12.20 14.57
CA TYR A 225 -14.22 12.43 13.90
C TYR A 225 -13.16 11.43 14.40
N GLY A 226 -12.97 10.31 13.70
CA GLY A 226 -12.15 9.18 14.15
C GLY A 226 -12.80 8.26 15.19
N GLY A 227 -13.98 8.59 15.71
CA GLY A 227 -14.83 7.73 16.53
C GLY A 227 -14.11 6.97 17.65
N PRO A 228 -14.51 5.73 17.95
CA PRO A 228 -13.82 4.87 18.91
C PRO A 228 -12.34 4.61 18.56
N SER A 229 -11.95 4.76 17.29
CA SER A 229 -10.57 4.56 16.83
C SER A 229 -9.61 5.62 17.39
N LEU A 230 -10.11 6.80 17.78
CA LEU A 230 -9.32 7.80 18.50
C LEU A 230 -8.83 7.33 19.87
N ASN A 231 -9.51 6.39 20.52
CA ASN A 231 -9.08 5.88 21.84
C ASN A 231 -7.70 5.21 21.77
N GLY A 232 -7.33 4.69 20.59
CA GLY A 232 -6.02 4.12 20.32
C GLY A 232 -4.96 5.16 19.91
N MET A 233 -5.30 6.45 19.87
CA MET A 233 -4.43 7.52 19.37
C MET A 233 -3.85 8.36 20.51
N ARG A 234 -2.64 8.85 20.31
CA ARG A 234 -1.98 9.82 21.19
C ARG A 234 -1.49 11.01 20.39
N GLU A 235 -1.74 12.21 20.89
CA GLU A 235 -1.14 13.41 20.35
C GLU A 235 0.38 13.38 20.51
N VAL A 236 1.10 13.57 19.40
CA VAL A 236 2.57 13.60 19.37
C VAL A 236 3.13 14.95 18.92
N ALA A 237 2.33 15.75 18.22
CA ALA A 237 2.70 17.11 17.85
C ALA A 237 1.47 17.98 17.67
N GLN A 238 1.63 19.27 17.94
CA GLN A 238 0.65 20.31 17.65
C GLN A 238 1.39 21.54 17.13
N ARG A 239 0.87 22.16 16.06
CA ARG A 239 1.40 23.42 15.54
C ARG A 239 0.28 24.40 15.21
N PRO A 240 0.44 25.70 15.49
CA PRO A 240 -0.51 26.73 15.06
C PRO A 240 -0.69 26.73 13.54
N ALA A 241 -1.90 27.06 13.10
CA ALA A 241 -2.25 27.21 11.70
C ALA A 241 -3.41 28.21 11.52
N SER A 242 -3.52 28.76 10.32
CA SER A 242 -4.68 29.55 9.90
C SER A 242 -5.79 28.61 9.44
N CYS A 243 -7.04 28.86 9.86
CA CYS A 243 -8.18 28.11 9.37
C CYS A 243 -8.50 28.52 7.92
N PRO A 244 -8.49 27.60 6.94
CA PRO A 244 -8.81 27.95 5.55
C PRO A 244 -10.28 28.34 5.37
N ASN A 245 -11.16 27.97 6.31
CA ASN A 245 -12.55 28.38 6.27
C ASN A 245 -12.72 29.84 6.77
N CYS A 246 -12.44 30.08 8.06
CA CYS A 246 -12.73 31.39 8.65
C CYS A 246 -11.59 32.42 8.58
N GLY A 247 -10.43 32.04 8.02
CA GLY A 247 -9.25 32.88 7.88
C GLY A 247 -8.54 33.25 9.18
N ARG A 248 -8.98 32.71 10.33
CA ARG A 248 -8.43 33.07 11.65
C ARG A 248 -7.24 32.19 12.02
N ASP A 249 -6.25 32.80 12.67
CA ASP A 249 -5.10 32.13 13.31
C ASP A 249 -5.48 31.51 14.66
N ARG A 250 -6.58 30.76 14.67
CA ARG A 250 -7.12 30.06 15.84
C ARG A 250 -7.31 28.58 15.54
N ALA A 251 -6.58 28.07 14.56
CA ALA A 251 -6.53 26.65 14.26
C ALA A 251 -5.18 26.07 14.66
N ALA A 252 -5.16 24.75 14.83
CA ALA A 252 -3.95 23.99 15.03
C ALA A 252 -4.00 22.75 14.16
N VAL A 253 -2.86 22.42 13.55
CA VAL A 253 -2.64 21.10 12.99
C VAL A 253 -2.17 20.21 14.13
N ILE A 254 -2.93 19.17 14.42
CA ILE A 254 -2.63 18.17 15.44
C ILE A 254 -2.21 16.90 14.73
N THR A 255 -1.10 16.31 15.17
CA THR A 255 -0.62 15.01 14.71
C THR A 255 -0.85 13.99 15.81
N LEU A 256 -1.61 12.96 15.47
CA LEU A 256 -1.93 11.82 16.32
C LEU A 256 -1.18 10.60 15.82
N CYS A 257 -0.70 9.76 16.73
CA CYS A 257 -0.02 8.50 16.42
C CYS A 257 -0.70 7.36 17.18
N HIS A 258 -0.90 6.22 16.52
CA HIS A 258 -1.55 5.07 17.13
C HIS A 258 -0.63 4.38 18.15
N LEU A 259 -1.16 4.06 19.33
CA LEU A 259 -0.41 3.51 20.47
C LEU A 259 0.26 2.16 20.16
N VAL A 260 -0.44 1.28 19.43
CA VAL A 260 0.07 -0.03 19.00
C VAL A 260 0.83 0.00 17.66
N ARG A 261 0.42 0.89 16.74
CA ARG A 261 0.93 0.98 15.37
C ARG A 261 1.57 2.34 15.20
N SER A 262 2.80 2.50 15.67
CA SER A 262 3.49 3.79 15.63
C SER A 262 3.73 4.32 14.21
N ASP A 263 3.62 3.45 13.21
CA ASP A 263 3.63 3.79 11.79
C ASP A 263 2.30 4.33 11.26
N LEU A 264 1.22 4.30 12.06
CA LEU A 264 -0.06 4.91 11.74
C LEU A 264 -0.14 6.30 12.39
N GLU A 265 0.04 7.31 11.55
CA GLU A 265 -0.12 8.71 11.89
C GLU A 265 -1.37 9.28 11.23
N ILE A 266 -1.94 10.26 11.92
CA ILE A 266 -3.04 11.07 11.44
C ILE A 266 -2.68 12.53 11.63
N GLN A 267 -3.09 13.35 10.68
CA GLN A 267 -3.09 14.79 10.85
C GLN A 267 -4.50 15.34 10.73
N THR A 268 -4.85 16.26 11.62
CA THR A 268 -6.10 17.00 11.58
C THR A 268 -5.87 18.49 11.73
N LEU A 269 -6.66 19.31 11.04
CA LEU A 269 -6.77 20.73 11.35
C LEU A 269 -8.03 20.99 12.18
N GLN A 270 -7.82 21.39 13.42
CA GLN A 270 -8.88 21.78 14.34
C GLN A 270 -8.93 23.30 14.48
N CYS A 271 -10.08 23.89 14.18
CA CYS A 271 -10.34 25.31 14.36
C CYS A 271 -11.31 25.52 15.53
N ARG A 272 -10.98 26.39 16.47
CA ARG A 272 -11.87 26.70 17.61
C ARG A 272 -13.26 27.21 17.22
N ARG A 273 -13.41 27.73 16.00
CA ARG A 273 -14.70 28.22 15.46
C ARG A 273 -15.38 27.20 14.55
N CYS A 274 -14.62 26.59 13.65
CA CYS A 274 -15.17 25.75 12.59
C CYS A 274 -15.20 24.26 12.95
N GLY A 275 -14.64 23.88 14.11
CA GLY A 275 -14.43 22.48 14.47
C GLY A 275 -13.34 21.84 13.63
N ASP A 276 -13.51 20.56 13.36
CA ASP A 276 -12.60 19.78 12.52
C ASP A 276 -12.78 20.11 11.03
N VAL A 277 -11.73 20.63 10.41
CA VAL A 277 -11.77 21.12 9.03
C VAL A 277 -11.39 20.03 8.03
N TRP A 278 -10.27 19.37 8.26
CA TRP A 278 -9.79 18.27 7.41
C TRP A 278 -8.97 17.27 8.21
N TRP A 279 -8.96 16.02 7.73
CA TRP A 279 -8.24 14.87 8.26
C TRP A 279 -7.42 14.22 7.15
N THR A 280 -6.25 13.66 7.48
CA THR A 280 -5.51 12.76 6.60
C THR A 280 -4.77 11.68 7.39
N SER A 281 -4.68 10.47 6.83
CA SER A 281 -3.78 9.40 7.29
C SER A 281 -2.40 9.44 6.62
N GLU A 282 -2.09 10.49 5.88
CA GLU A 282 -0.76 10.72 5.31
C GLU A 282 0.25 11.08 6.43
N THR A 283 1.37 10.36 6.43
CA THR A 283 2.50 10.59 7.34
C THR A 283 3.39 11.71 6.79
N GLY A 284 3.79 12.66 7.64
CA GLY A 284 4.72 13.73 7.26
C GLY A 284 4.07 14.92 6.54
N ALA A 285 4.70 15.42 5.47
CA ALA A 285 4.18 16.55 4.71
C ALA A 285 3.04 16.11 3.80
N ARG A 286 1.93 16.87 3.80
CA ARG A 286 0.77 16.56 2.96
C ARG A 286 1.10 16.77 1.49
N THR A 287 1.01 15.71 0.71
CA THR A 287 1.11 15.76 -0.75
C THR A 287 -0.25 15.55 -1.41
N ILE A 288 -1.27 15.16 -0.64
CA ILE A 288 -2.63 14.99 -1.12
C ILE A 288 -3.58 15.86 -0.29
N THR A 289 -4.40 16.66 -0.97
CA THR A 289 -5.41 17.51 -0.31
C THR A 289 -6.80 17.30 -0.88
N LEU A 290 -7.81 17.51 -0.04
CA LEU A 290 -9.23 17.46 -0.37
C LEU A 290 -9.85 18.79 0.07
N ASP A 291 -9.84 19.75 -0.83
CA ASP A 291 -10.13 21.15 -0.53
C ASP A 291 -11.41 21.62 -1.23
N GLY A 292 -12.04 22.66 -0.70
CA GLY A 292 -13.20 23.30 -1.30
C GLY A 292 -13.93 24.20 -0.32
N PRO A 293 -15.03 24.84 -0.73
CA PRO A 293 -15.81 25.70 0.14
C PRO A 293 -16.32 24.92 1.35
N VAL A 294 -16.00 25.39 2.54
CA VAL A 294 -16.54 24.81 3.78
C VAL A 294 -17.94 25.33 4.00
N ASP A 295 -18.18 26.63 3.92
CA ASP A 295 -19.51 27.22 4.01
C ASP A 295 -20.17 27.35 2.62
N THR A 296 -21.28 26.64 2.41
CA THR A 296 -22.07 26.72 1.17
C THR A 296 -23.52 27.06 1.48
N ASP A 297 -24.08 28.06 0.80
CA ASP A 297 -25.52 28.33 0.87
C ASP A 297 -26.25 27.46 -0.15
N ALA A 298 -27.37 26.87 0.24
CA ALA A 298 -28.23 26.11 -0.65
C ALA A 298 -29.69 26.54 -0.46
N VAL A 299 -30.44 26.59 -1.56
CA VAL A 299 -31.84 27.01 -1.55
C VAL A 299 -32.72 25.77 -1.59
N GLY A 300 -33.68 25.66 -0.68
CA GLY A 300 -34.67 24.58 -0.70
C GLY A 300 -35.39 24.51 -2.05
N GLY A 301 -35.66 23.30 -2.55
CA GLY A 301 -36.28 23.11 -3.86
C GLY A 301 -35.35 23.26 -5.06
N THR A 302 -34.02 23.22 -4.85
CA THR A 302 -33.02 23.19 -5.94
C THR A 302 -32.03 22.03 -5.74
N ILE A 303 -31.35 21.63 -6.81
CA ILE A 303 -30.19 20.73 -6.71
C ILE A 303 -28.97 21.61 -6.43
N ALA A 304 -28.33 21.40 -5.27
CA ALA A 304 -27.16 22.16 -4.86
C ALA A 304 -25.87 21.38 -5.15
N PRO A 305 -24.98 21.88 -6.04
CA PRO A 305 -23.70 21.23 -6.30
C PRO A 305 -22.70 21.55 -5.19
N LEU A 306 -22.15 20.52 -4.56
CA LEU A 306 -21.06 20.65 -3.60
C LEU A 306 -19.78 20.05 -4.17
N THR A 307 -18.81 20.89 -4.51
CA THR A 307 -17.56 20.45 -5.15
C THR A 307 -16.39 20.41 -4.16
N ARG A 308 -15.54 19.39 -4.32
CA ARG A 308 -14.21 19.30 -3.73
C ARG A 308 -13.16 19.08 -4.80
N GLU A 309 -12.04 19.78 -4.66
CA GLU A 309 -10.82 19.56 -5.42
C GLU A 309 -9.95 18.54 -4.69
N ILE A 310 -9.45 17.56 -5.44
CA ILE A 310 -8.48 16.58 -4.99
C ILE A 310 -7.16 16.94 -5.64
N ARG A 311 -6.25 17.55 -4.88
CA ARG A 311 -4.92 17.91 -5.35
C ARG A 311 -3.97 16.76 -5.13
N ASN A 312 -3.19 16.46 -6.15
CA ASN A 312 -2.12 15.48 -6.10
C ASN A 312 -0.77 16.15 -6.36
N ASP A 313 -0.05 16.47 -5.30
CA ASP A 313 1.30 17.02 -5.39
C ASP A 313 2.38 15.93 -5.37
N SER A 314 1.97 14.65 -5.48
CA SER A 314 2.88 13.51 -5.53
C SER A 314 3.29 13.13 -6.96
N GLY A 315 4.36 12.34 -7.09
CA GLY A 315 4.83 11.80 -8.36
C GLY A 315 4.07 10.57 -8.87
N THR A 316 3.01 10.13 -8.19
CA THR A 316 2.23 8.94 -8.58
C THR A 316 0.78 9.29 -8.91
N VAL A 317 0.13 8.49 -9.77
CA VAL A 317 -1.29 8.66 -10.08
C VAL A 317 -2.11 8.22 -8.86
N LEU A 318 -3.00 9.08 -8.36
CA LEU A 318 -3.98 8.70 -7.34
C LEU A 318 -5.09 7.87 -7.96
N ARG A 319 -5.42 6.75 -7.34
CA ARG A 319 -6.54 5.88 -7.73
C ARG A 319 -7.31 5.45 -6.49
N GLY A 320 -8.63 5.47 -6.57
CA GLY A 320 -9.50 4.97 -5.52
C GLY A 320 -10.92 5.50 -5.65
N GLY A 321 -11.52 5.91 -4.54
CA GLY A 321 -12.84 6.54 -4.57
C GLY A 321 -12.98 7.71 -3.61
N VAL A 322 -14.00 8.50 -3.88
CA VAL A 322 -14.42 9.64 -3.08
C VAL A 322 -15.91 9.51 -2.84
N GLY A 323 -16.32 9.87 -1.63
CA GLY A 323 -17.70 9.84 -1.17
C GLY A 323 -18.08 11.15 -0.51
N PHE A 324 -19.36 11.42 -0.52
CA PHE A 324 -19.99 12.50 0.23
C PHE A 324 -21.17 11.94 1.00
N ALA A 325 -21.27 12.34 2.26
CA ALA A 325 -22.42 12.05 3.09
C ALA A 325 -22.69 13.20 4.03
N PHE A 326 -23.94 13.28 4.44
CA PHE A 326 -24.32 14.19 5.48
C PHE A 326 -24.26 13.55 6.87
N ASN A 327 -23.83 14.33 7.87
CA ASN A 327 -23.66 13.83 9.23
C ASN A 327 -25.01 13.56 9.94
N MET A 328 -25.27 12.30 10.34
CA MET A 328 -26.43 11.82 11.13
C MET A 328 -27.81 12.09 10.52
N ARG A 329 -28.06 11.63 9.29
CA ARG A 329 -29.14 12.20 8.47
C ARG A 329 -30.30 11.31 8.10
N LYS A 330 -30.26 10.00 8.38
CA LYS A 330 -31.46 9.14 8.27
C LYS A 330 -32.67 9.72 9.05
N PHE A 331 -32.41 10.53 10.09
CA PHE A 331 -33.44 11.16 10.93
C PHE A 331 -33.93 12.53 10.44
N LEU A 332 -33.25 13.15 9.46
CA LEU A 332 -33.50 14.53 9.02
C LEU A 332 -34.02 14.64 7.59
N GLY A 333 -34.30 13.50 6.93
CA GLY A 333 -34.90 13.45 5.61
C GLY A 333 -33.97 13.95 4.49
N LEU A 334 -32.66 13.84 4.65
CA LEU A 334 -31.71 14.41 3.68
C LEU A 334 -31.21 13.36 2.68
N PRO A 335 -30.73 13.78 1.50
CA PRO A 335 -30.31 12.86 0.44
C PRO A 335 -29.30 11.81 0.93
N PRO A 336 -29.33 10.60 0.36
CA PRO A 336 -28.39 9.54 0.69
C PRO A 336 -26.96 9.93 0.31
N GLU A 337 -26.01 9.13 0.79
CA GLU A 337 -24.62 9.24 0.40
C GLU A 337 -24.40 9.06 -1.12
N ILE A 338 -23.36 9.70 -1.64
CA ILE A 338 -22.94 9.61 -3.04
C ILE A 338 -21.47 9.18 -3.05
N SER A 339 -21.08 8.34 -3.99
CA SER A 339 -19.68 7.97 -4.19
C SER A 339 -19.34 7.79 -5.66
N ALA A 340 -18.09 8.07 -6.03
CA ALA A 340 -17.59 7.90 -7.39
C ALA A 340 -16.12 7.47 -7.39
N PRO A 341 -15.69 6.72 -8.42
CA PRO A 341 -14.26 6.47 -8.63
C PRO A 341 -13.53 7.78 -8.88
N VAL A 342 -12.28 7.86 -8.41
CA VAL A 342 -11.40 8.99 -8.68
C VAL A 342 -10.07 8.54 -9.24
N ARG A 343 -9.57 9.29 -10.23
CA ARG A 343 -8.23 9.18 -10.77
C ARG A 343 -7.63 10.57 -10.97
N VAL A 344 -6.53 10.88 -10.29
CA VAL A 344 -5.85 12.18 -10.39
C VAL A 344 -4.41 11.94 -10.85
N ALA A 345 -4.00 12.58 -11.95
CA ALA A 345 -2.64 12.45 -12.48
C ALA A 345 -1.61 13.07 -11.51
N PRO A 346 -0.31 12.72 -11.60
CA PRO A 346 0.75 13.38 -10.83
C PRO A 346 0.74 14.90 -11.04
N PHE A 347 0.96 15.67 -9.98
CA PHE A 347 1.02 17.13 -10.02
C PHE A 347 -0.21 17.79 -10.68
N SER A 348 -1.40 17.23 -10.44
CA SER A 348 -2.65 17.71 -11.03
C SER A 348 -3.77 17.81 -10.01
N VAL A 349 -4.86 18.44 -10.42
CA VAL A 349 -6.07 18.62 -9.61
C VAL A 349 -7.23 17.90 -10.29
N GLY A 350 -7.89 17.02 -9.56
CA GLY A 350 -9.18 16.44 -9.95
C GLY A 350 -10.32 17.12 -9.17
N SER A 351 -11.55 16.95 -9.64
CA SER A 351 -12.75 17.47 -8.95
C SER A 351 -13.78 16.37 -8.73
N PHE A 352 -14.47 16.43 -7.60
CA PHE A 352 -15.65 15.63 -7.31
C PHE A 352 -16.78 16.56 -6.91
N THR A 353 -17.95 16.40 -7.54
CA THR A 353 -19.15 17.17 -7.26
C THR A 353 -20.24 16.23 -6.75
N ALA A 354 -20.76 16.52 -5.56
CA ALA A 354 -21.96 15.90 -5.02
C ALA A 354 -23.16 16.78 -5.34
N ASP A 355 -24.03 16.32 -6.23
CA ASP A 355 -25.28 17.00 -6.56
C ASP A 355 -26.33 16.63 -5.50
N VAL A 356 -26.55 17.56 -4.57
CA VAL A 356 -27.48 17.35 -3.46
C VAL A 356 -28.88 17.71 -3.92
N ASN A 357 -29.72 16.70 -4.12
CA ASN A 357 -31.11 16.89 -4.48
C ASN A 357 -31.95 17.32 -3.26
N LEU A 358 -32.19 18.62 -3.11
CA LEU A 358 -33.03 19.16 -2.04
C LEU A 358 -34.50 19.30 -2.47
N VAL A 359 -34.83 18.94 -3.71
CA VAL A 359 -36.20 18.95 -4.24
C VAL A 359 -36.99 17.79 -3.65
N ASP A 360 -36.43 16.59 -3.71
CA ASP A 360 -37.16 15.36 -3.35
C ASP A 360 -37.17 15.07 -1.84
N TYR A 361 -36.43 15.85 -1.05
CA TYR A 361 -36.07 15.51 0.33
C TYR A 361 -36.53 16.54 1.38
N GLU A 362 -37.13 17.67 0.98
CA GLU A 362 -37.70 18.74 1.85
C GLU A 362 -37.04 18.93 3.24
N PRO A 363 -35.72 19.12 3.30
CA PRO A 363 -35.03 19.22 4.59
C PRO A 363 -35.38 20.48 5.37
N ARG A 364 -35.33 20.37 6.70
CA ARG A 364 -35.55 21.53 7.58
C ARG A 364 -34.56 22.66 7.25
N PRO A 365 -35.02 23.93 7.18
CA PRO A 365 -34.12 25.08 7.03
C PRO A 365 -33.22 25.21 8.26
N ASP A 366 -31.99 24.74 8.13
CA ASP A 366 -30.98 24.76 9.19
C ASP A 366 -29.57 24.72 8.56
N VAL A 367 -28.55 24.85 9.40
CA VAL A 367 -27.17 24.53 9.05
C VAL A 367 -26.98 23.03 9.20
N HIS A 368 -26.51 22.41 8.13
CA HIS A 368 -26.25 20.99 8.17
C HIS A 368 -24.83 20.65 7.73
N THR A 369 -24.18 19.78 8.51
CA THR A 369 -22.83 19.32 8.23
C THR A 369 -22.83 18.20 7.20
N GLY A 370 -22.00 18.35 6.17
CA GLY A 370 -21.61 17.31 5.23
C GLY A 370 -20.12 16.98 5.37
N VAL A 371 -19.76 15.80 4.89
CA VAL A 371 -18.41 15.26 5.00
C VAL A 371 -18.07 14.64 3.66
N PHE A 372 -16.97 15.09 3.08
CA PHE A 372 -16.33 14.42 1.97
C PHE A 372 -15.25 13.50 2.51
N VAL A 373 -15.22 12.27 2.01
CA VAL A 373 -14.21 11.26 2.35
C VAL A 373 -13.57 10.75 1.07
N ALA A 374 -12.27 10.53 1.07
CA ALA A 374 -11.58 9.89 -0.04
C ALA A 374 -10.63 8.82 0.47
N VAL A 375 -10.62 7.68 -0.22
CA VAL A 375 -9.63 6.61 -0.04
C VAL A 375 -8.87 6.48 -1.35
N VAL A 376 -7.62 6.94 -1.37
CA VAL A 376 -6.79 7.02 -2.59
C VAL A 376 -5.36 6.57 -2.31
N ASN A 377 -4.85 5.62 -3.08
CA ASN A 377 -3.56 4.96 -2.85
C ASN A 377 -3.32 4.56 -1.37
N GLY A 378 -4.40 4.16 -0.70
CA GLY A 378 -4.48 3.77 0.70
C GLY A 378 -4.39 4.92 1.72
N HIS A 379 -4.34 6.16 1.27
CA HIS A 379 -4.56 7.34 2.11
C HIS A 379 -6.04 7.56 2.34
N TYR A 380 -6.40 7.89 3.56
CA TYR A 380 -7.74 8.32 3.94
C TYR A 380 -7.73 9.81 4.20
N LEU A 381 -8.58 10.53 3.50
CA LEU A 381 -8.77 11.96 3.59
C LEU A 381 -10.22 12.22 3.99
N ALA A 382 -10.44 13.19 4.87
CA ALA A 382 -11.78 13.71 5.11
C ALA A 382 -11.77 15.23 5.17
N SER A 383 -12.86 15.86 4.72
CA SER A 383 -13.02 17.31 4.69
C SER A 383 -14.47 17.65 4.98
N SER A 384 -14.69 18.52 5.98
CA SER A 384 -16.04 18.93 6.36
C SER A 384 -16.57 20.04 5.44
N CYS A 385 -17.88 20.10 5.31
CA CYS A 385 -18.61 21.24 4.77
C CYS A 385 -19.82 21.55 5.65
N MET A 386 -20.18 22.81 5.76
CA MET A 386 -21.41 23.31 6.36
C MET A 386 -22.29 23.85 5.24
N MET A 387 -23.48 23.26 5.10
CA MET A 387 -24.47 23.70 4.14
C MET A 387 -25.58 24.45 4.87
N ARG A 388 -25.77 25.74 4.56
CA ARG A 388 -26.83 26.57 5.12
C ARG A 388 -28.04 26.53 4.19
N LEU A 389 -29.10 25.86 4.64
CA LEU A 389 -30.33 25.78 3.87
C LEU A 389 -31.20 27.02 4.08
N LYS A 390 -31.43 27.76 3.00
CA LYS A 390 -32.33 28.92 2.97
C LYS A 390 -33.72 28.47 2.47
N PRO A 391 -34.81 29.06 2.99
CA PRO A 391 -36.13 28.89 2.41
C PRO A 391 -36.11 29.27 0.93
N SER A 392 -36.92 28.60 0.10
CA SER A 392 -37.24 29.13 -1.22
C SER A 392 -37.95 30.47 -1.01
N VAL A 393 -37.45 31.52 -1.68
CA VAL A 393 -38.18 32.79 -1.73
C VAL A 393 -39.39 32.53 -2.63
N ALA A 394 -40.57 32.50 -2.02
CA ALA A 394 -41.84 32.29 -2.70
C ALA A 394 -42.20 33.43 -3.66
#